data_AF-A0A5C4SI72-F1
#
_entry.id   AF-A0A5C4SI72-F1
#
_cell.length_a   1.000
_cell.length_b   1.000
_cell.length_c   1.000
_cell.angle_alpha   90.00
_cell.angle_beta   90.00
_cell.angle_gamma   90.00
#
_symmetry.space_group_name_H-M   'P 1'
#
loop_
_entity.id
_entity.type
_entity.pdbx_description
1 polymer ?
#
loop_
_entity_poly.entity_id
_entity_poly.type
_entity_poly.pdbx_seq_one_letter_code
_entity_poly.pdbx_strand_id
1 'polypeptide(L)'
;MISTPHRQTATQLIEEAVTAGARRPKACAELEISDRILRRWTNGGEVQPDRRPLAWRPEPANKLSADERAAVLDVCNSTEFASLPPSQVVPKLADRGQYLASESSFYRILRERGQQHHRGRARPPIRRKRPTSYEATAPREVWTWDITWVPGPVAGMFFYLY
;
A
#
# COMPACT_ATOMS: atom_id res chain seq x y z
N MET A 1 5.92 -12.58 13.69
CA MET A 1 4.84 -13.56 13.93
C MET A 1 5.40 -14.93 13.57
N ILE A 2 5.33 -15.92 14.47
CA ILE A 2 6.00 -17.22 14.27
C ILE A 2 4.97 -18.21 13.74
N SER A 3 5.15 -18.61 12.47
CA SER A 3 4.30 -19.56 11.76
C SER A 3 4.33 -20.94 12.44
N THR A 4 3.30 -21.76 12.24
CA THR A 4 3.25 -23.11 12.81
C THR A 4 4.50 -23.95 12.50
N PRO A 5 5.03 -23.96 11.25
CA PRO A 5 6.29 -24.65 10.94
C PRO A 5 7.48 -24.12 11.76
N HIS A 6 7.61 -22.79 11.89
CA HIS A 6 8.71 -22.21 12.66
C HIS A 6 8.60 -22.52 14.16
N ARG A 7 7.38 -22.68 14.71
CA ARG A 7 7.18 -23.12 16.10
C ARG A 7 7.63 -24.56 16.29
N GLN A 8 7.37 -25.44 15.32
CA GLN A 8 7.80 -26.83 15.36
C GLN A 8 9.33 -26.92 15.34
N THR A 9 9.99 -26.23 14.40
CA THR A 9 11.45 -26.16 14.32
C THR A 9 12.07 -25.58 15.60
N ALA A 10 11.53 -24.47 16.12
CA ALA A 10 12.03 -23.86 17.35
C ALA A 10 11.87 -24.79 18.57
N THR A 11 10.77 -25.54 18.65
CA THR A 11 10.54 -26.50 19.74
C THR A 11 11.56 -27.65 19.65
N GLN A 12 11.78 -28.20 18.45
CA GLN A 12 12.74 -29.27 18.20
C GLN A 12 14.17 -28.85 18.57
N LEU A 13 14.63 -27.68 18.12
CA LEU A 13 15.97 -27.17 18.42
C LEU A 13 16.19 -26.93 19.92
N ILE A 14 15.15 -26.45 20.63
CA ILE A 14 15.24 -26.25 22.08
C ILE A 14 15.26 -27.59 22.83
N GLU A 15 14.48 -28.58 22.39
CA GLU A 15 14.49 -29.93 22.98
C GLU A 15 15.83 -30.63 22.76
N GLU A 16 16.43 -30.49 21.58
CA GLU A 16 17.78 -30.97 21.27
C GLU A 16 18.82 -30.33 22.20
N ALA A 17 18.81 -29.01 22.32
CA ALA A 17 19.74 -28.29 23.20
C ALA A 17 19.57 -28.68 24.69
N VAL A 18 18.33 -28.86 25.16
CA VAL A 18 18.04 -29.29 26.53
C VAL A 18 18.51 -30.72 26.76
N THR A 19 18.33 -31.61 25.79
CA THR A 19 18.82 -33.00 25.84
C THR A 19 20.35 -33.04 25.89
N ALA A 20 21.02 -32.13 25.18
CA ALA A 20 22.46 -31.93 25.24
C ALA A 20 22.96 -31.27 26.55
N GLY A 21 22.06 -30.97 27.51
CA GLY A 21 22.39 -30.47 28.84
C GLY A 21 22.22 -28.96 29.04
N ALA A 22 21.70 -28.22 28.06
CA ALA A 22 21.43 -26.80 28.22
C ALA A 22 20.23 -26.56 29.16
N ARG A 23 20.32 -25.50 29.97
CA ARG A 23 19.15 -25.04 30.75
C ARG A 23 18.11 -24.49 29.78
N ARG A 24 16.88 -25.00 29.83
CA ARG A 24 15.75 -24.60 28.97
C ARG A 24 15.58 -23.07 28.80
N PRO A 25 15.68 -22.22 29.84
CA PRO A 25 15.62 -20.76 29.66
C PRO A 25 16.75 -20.18 28.82
N LYS A 26 17.96 -20.75 28.88
CA LYS A 26 19.10 -20.32 28.06
C LYS A 26 18.90 -20.74 26.60
N ALA A 27 18.47 -21.97 26.35
CA ALA A 27 18.14 -22.45 24.99
C ALA A 27 17.02 -21.62 24.35
N CYS A 28 16.00 -21.22 25.13
CA CYS A 28 14.96 -20.31 24.64
C CYS A 28 15.53 -18.91 24.29
N ALA A 29 16.46 -18.39 25.10
CA ALA A 29 17.07 -17.08 24.89
C ALA A 29 17.87 -16.97 23.59
N GLU A 30 18.53 -18.05 23.15
CA GLU A 30 19.25 -18.10 21.85
C GLU A 30 18.32 -17.89 20.65
N LEU A 31 17.05 -18.30 20.77
CA LEU A 31 16.02 -18.08 19.75
C LEU A 31 15.18 -16.81 20.01
N GLU A 32 15.62 -15.95 20.93
CA GLU A 32 14.92 -14.73 21.36
C GLU A 32 13.47 -14.98 21.80
N ILE A 33 13.17 -16.17 22.33
CA ILE A 33 11.87 -16.51 22.89
C ILE A 33 11.96 -16.72 24.40
N SER A 34 10.87 -16.42 25.12
CA SER A 34 10.79 -16.74 26.54
C SER A 34 10.30 -18.17 26.76
N ASP A 35 10.70 -18.80 27.87
CA ASP A 35 10.20 -20.13 28.28
C ASP A 35 8.66 -20.15 28.36
N ARG A 36 8.03 -19.02 28.73
CA ARG A 36 6.56 -18.86 28.74
C ARG A 36 5.95 -19.03 27.35
N ILE A 37 6.60 -18.55 26.29
CA ILE A 37 6.12 -18.70 24.91
C ILE A 37 6.23 -20.16 24.48
N LEU A 38 7.35 -20.82 24.77
CA LEU A 38 7.55 -22.24 24.46
C LEU A 38 6.52 -23.12 25.19
N ARG A 39 6.30 -22.89 26.49
CA ARG A 39 5.25 -23.59 27.27
C ARG A 39 3.86 -23.37 26.69
N ARG A 40 3.57 -22.14 26.22
CA ARG A 40 2.28 -21.84 25.58
C ARG A 40 2.10 -22.59 24.27
N TRP A 41 3.16 -22.76 23.47
CA TRP A 41 3.10 -23.54 22.24
C TRP A 41 2.93 -25.04 22.50
N THR A 42 3.59 -25.57 23.53
CA THR A 42 3.59 -27.00 23.87
C THR A 42 2.49 -27.40 24.87
N ASN A 43 1.55 -26.48 25.17
CA ASN A 43 0.46 -26.75 26.09
C ASN A 43 -0.50 -27.79 25.48
N GLY A 44 -0.51 -28.99 26.05
CA GLY A 44 -1.25 -30.15 25.53
C GLY A 44 -0.40 -31.23 24.85
N GLY A 45 0.93 -31.18 24.96
CA GLY A 45 1.84 -32.23 24.46
C GLY A 45 2.25 -32.10 22.99
N GLU A 46 1.56 -31.25 22.23
CA GLU A 46 1.87 -30.95 20.83
C GLU A 46 2.05 -29.44 20.60
N VAL A 47 2.80 -29.08 19.55
CA VAL A 47 3.01 -27.68 19.15
C VAL A 47 1.73 -27.10 18.55
N GLN A 48 1.06 -26.25 19.32
CA GLN A 48 -0.20 -25.62 18.95
C GLN A 48 -0.01 -24.62 17.79
N PRO A 49 -0.89 -24.67 16.76
CA PRO A 49 -0.87 -23.72 15.66
C PRO A 49 -1.19 -22.29 16.14
N ASP A 50 -0.87 -21.31 15.31
CA ASP A 50 -1.36 -19.95 15.57
C ASP A 50 -2.89 -19.93 15.49
N ARG A 51 -3.55 -19.60 16.62
CA ARG A 51 -5.01 -19.51 16.70
C ARG A 51 -5.54 -18.12 16.31
N ARG A 52 -4.67 -17.12 16.12
CA ARG A 52 -5.09 -15.77 15.71
C ARG A 52 -5.76 -15.71 14.33
N PRO A 53 -5.32 -16.49 13.31
CA PRO A 53 -6.04 -16.63 12.04
C PRO A 53 -7.39 -17.34 12.20
N LEU A 54 -7.50 -18.25 13.17
CA LEU A 54 -8.71 -19.00 13.48
C LEU A 54 -9.69 -18.22 14.37
N ALA A 55 -9.32 -17.02 14.81
CA ALA A 55 -10.17 -16.20 15.65
C ALA A 55 -11.40 -15.77 14.84
N TRP A 56 -12.59 -16.08 15.35
CA TRP A 56 -13.84 -15.59 14.81
C TRP A 56 -13.84 -14.06 14.83
N ARG A 57 -14.01 -13.44 13.67
CA ARG A 57 -14.18 -11.99 13.52
C ARG A 57 -15.55 -11.76 12.92
N PRO A 58 -16.52 -11.23 13.68
CA PRO A 58 -17.84 -10.93 13.12
C PRO A 58 -17.71 -9.89 12.01
N GLU A 59 -18.66 -9.89 11.08
CA GLU A 59 -18.68 -8.86 10.04
C GLU A 59 -18.88 -7.48 10.68
N PRO A 60 -18.09 -6.46 10.29
CA PRO A 60 -18.26 -5.12 10.81
C PRO A 60 -19.65 -4.58 10.49
N ALA A 61 -20.30 -3.91 11.44
CA ALA A 61 -21.61 -3.28 11.23
C ALA A 61 -21.62 -2.25 10.09
N ASN A 62 -20.48 -1.61 9.83
CA ASN A 62 -20.31 -0.60 8.79
C ASN A 62 -19.95 -1.20 7.41
N LYS A 63 -20.11 -2.51 7.23
CA LYS A 63 -19.83 -3.17 5.96
C LYS A 63 -20.94 -2.82 4.98
N LEU A 64 -20.56 -2.19 3.87
CA LEU A 64 -21.48 -1.88 2.78
C LEU A 64 -22.17 -3.15 2.27
N SER A 65 -23.50 -3.07 2.13
CA SER A 65 -24.34 -4.13 1.57
C SER A 65 -24.01 -4.35 0.08
N ALA A 66 -24.51 -5.45 -0.49
CA ALA A 66 -24.35 -5.70 -1.91
C ALA A 66 -25.00 -4.59 -2.76
N ASP A 67 -26.15 -4.09 -2.33
CA ASP A 67 -26.92 -3.06 -3.02
C ASP A 67 -26.23 -1.70 -2.95
N GLU A 68 -25.67 -1.32 -1.80
CA GLU A 68 -24.89 -0.09 -1.66
C GLU A 68 -23.64 -0.11 -2.55
N ARG A 69 -22.98 -1.27 -2.65
CA ARG A 69 -21.83 -1.44 -3.55
C ARG A 69 -22.22 -1.36 -5.02
N ALA A 70 -23.40 -1.88 -5.38
CA ALA A 70 -23.95 -1.76 -6.72
C ALA A 70 -24.25 -0.29 -7.05
N ALA A 71 -24.89 0.45 -6.14
CA ALA A 71 -25.17 1.87 -6.31
C ALA A 71 -23.89 2.70 -6.53
N VAL A 72 -22.81 2.40 -5.80
CA VAL A 72 -21.49 3.04 -6.02
C VAL A 72 -20.97 2.76 -7.44
N LEU A 73 -21.07 1.52 -7.92
CA LEU A 73 -20.64 1.14 -9.26
C LEU A 73 -21.47 1.81 -10.35
N ASP A 74 -22.79 1.86 -10.17
CA ASP A 74 -23.70 2.49 -11.12
C ASP A 74 -23.40 3.98 -11.25
N VAL A 75 -23.17 4.67 -10.12
CA VAL A 75 -22.76 6.08 -10.14
C VAL A 75 -21.42 6.24 -10.84
N CYS A 76 -20.40 5.43 -10.51
CA CYS A 76 -19.08 5.52 -11.15
C CYS A 76 -19.08 5.21 -12.65
N ASN A 77 -20.07 4.45 -13.13
CA ASN A 77 -20.19 4.06 -14.55
C ASN A 77 -21.27 4.86 -15.30
N SER A 78 -21.97 5.76 -14.61
CA SER A 78 -22.90 6.71 -15.23
C SER A 78 -22.16 7.64 -16.20
N THR A 79 -22.88 8.14 -17.21
CA THR A 79 -22.31 9.03 -18.24
C THR A 79 -21.65 10.28 -17.66
N GLU A 80 -22.17 10.79 -16.55
CA GLU A 80 -21.65 11.97 -15.88
C GLU A 80 -20.30 11.73 -15.19
N PHE A 81 -20.15 10.59 -14.51
CA PHE A 81 -19.00 10.31 -13.65
C PHE A 81 -18.02 9.29 -14.25
N ALA A 82 -18.32 8.67 -15.39
CA ALA A 82 -17.51 7.64 -16.03
C ALA A 82 -16.04 8.04 -16.22
N SER A 83 -15.80 9.32 -16.55
CA SER A 83 -14.45 9.87 -16.79
C SER A 83 -13.81 10.50 -15.56
N LEU A 84 -14.48 10.52 -14.40
CA LEU A 84 -14.02 11.20 -13.19
C LEU A 84 -13.47 10.17 -12.18
N PRO A 85 -12.34 10.48 -11.50
CA PRO A 85 -11.85 9.67 -10.39
C PRO A 85 -12.73 9.83 -9.14
N PRO A 86 -12.73 8.85 -8.21
CA PRO A 86 -13.46 8.93 -6.94
C PRO A 86 -13.23 10.23 -6.15
N SER A 87 -12.01 10.78 -6.19
CA SER A 87 -11.66 12.06 -5.56
C SER A 87 -12.46 13.25 -6.08
N GLN A 88 -13.03 13.16 -7.29
CA GLN A 88 -13.92 14.17 -7.88
C GLN A 88 -15.39 13.77 -7.78
N VAL A 89 -15.70 12.47 -7.84
CA VAL A 89 -17.08 11.96 -7.75
C VAL A 89 -17.67 12.21 -6.35
N VAL A 90 -16.94 11.88 -5.29
CA VAL A 90 -17.45 11.97 -3.92
C VAL A 90 -17.81 13.41 -3.52
N PRO A 91 -16.96 14.44 -3.76
CA PRO A 91 -17.35 15.83 -3.50
C PRO A 91 -18.59 16.27 -4.29
N LYS A 92 -18.68 15.91 -5.58
CA LYS A 92 -19.84 16.25 -6.42
C LYS A 92 -21.14 15.61 -5.94
N LEU A 93 -21.08 14.40 -5.39
CA LEU A 93 -22.24 13.77 -4.76
C LEU A 93 -22.60 14.47 -3.44
N ALA A 94 -21.60 14.85 -2.65
CA ALA A 94 -21.81 15.61 -1.41
C ALA A 94 -22.44 16.98 -1.68
N ASP A 95 -22.03 17.68 -2.73
CA ASP A 95 -22.65 18.93 -3.19
C ASP A 95 -24.14 18.76 -3.53
N ARG A 96 -24.56 17.54 -3.91
CA ARG A 96 -25.95 17.15 -4.18
C ARG A 96 -26.69 16.62 -2.94
N GLY A 97 -26.04 16.60 -1.78
CA GLY A 97 -26.56 16.01 -0.56
C GLY A 97 -26.67 14.48 -0.59
N GLN A 98 -25.96 13.81 -1.50
CA GLN A 98 -25.98 12.35 -1.65
C GLN A 98 -24.72 11.73 -1.05
N TYR A 99 -24.88 10.84 -0.07
CA TYR A 99 -23.78 10.07 0.50
C TYR A 99 -23.99 8.57 0.26
N LEU A 100 -23.07 7.96 -0.49
CA LEU A 100 -23.07 6.51 -0.72
C LEU A 100 -22.01 5.81 0.13
N ALA A 101 -20.79 6.35 0.16
CA ALA A 101 -19.64 5.75 0.82
C ALA A 101 -18.45 6.73 0.85
N SER A 102 -17.45 6.41 1.68
CA SER A 102 -16.18 7.14 1.69
C SER A 102 -15.40 6.97 0.37
N GLU A 103 -14.54 7.94 0.05
CA GLU A 103 -13.65 7.88 -1.12
C GLU A 103 -12.78 6.61 -1.14
N SER A 104 -12.25 6.21 0.01
CA SER A 104 -11.48 4.97 0.17
C SER A 104 -12.30 3.72 -0.17
N SER A 105 -13.60 3.73 0.13
CA SER A 105 -14.52 2.64 -0.20
C SER A 105 -14.83 2.60 -1.70
N PHE A 106 -15.00 3.75 -2.36
CA PHE A 106 -15.11 3.83 -3.82
C PHE A 106 -13.89 3.20 -4.49
N TYR A 107 -12.67 3.59 -4.09
CA TYR A 107 -11.46 3.00 -4.64
C TYR A 107 -11.37 1.49 -4.41
N ARG A 108 -11.73 1.01 -3.21
CA ARG A 108 -11.73 -0.43 -2.92
C ARG A 108 -12.73 -1.19 -3.79
N ILE A 109 -13.95 -0.68 -3.96
CA ILE A 109 -15.01 -1.30 -4.78
C ILE A 109 -14.58 -1.33 -6.26
N LEU A 110 -14.07 -0.22 -6.79
CA LEU A 110 -13.57 -0.16 -8.16
C LEU A 110 -12.40 -1.11 -8.39
N ARG A 111 -11.48 -1.22 -7.43
CA ARG A 111 -10.32 -2.13 -7.51
C ARG A 111 -10.76 -3.59 -7.54
N GLU A 112 -11.71 -3.98 -6.70
CA GLU A 112 -12.25 -5.35 -6.68
C GLU A 112 -12.93 -5.73 -8.01
N ARG A 113 -13.57 -4.77 -8.69
CA ARG A 113 -14.17 -4.97 -10.03
C ARG A 113 -13.18 -4.77 -11.18
N GLY A 114 -11.90 -4.50 -10.89
CA GLY A 114 -10.90 -4.21 -11.91
C GLY A 114 -11.12 -2.89 -12.65
N GLN A 115 -11.99 -1.99 -12.18
CA GLN A 115 -12.36 -0.73 -12.83
C GLN A 115 -11.53 0.48 -12.37
N GLN A 116 -10.47 0.24 -11.59
CA GLN A 116 -9.51 1.26 -11.14
C GLN A 116 -8.49 1.59 -12.25
N HIS A 117 -8.99 2.03 -13.39
CA HIS A 117 -8.18 2.47 -14.53
C HIS A 117 -8.04 4.00 -14.56
N HIS A 118 -7.20 4.48 -15.46
CA HIS A 118 -7.06 5.92 -15.68
C HIS A 118 -8.39 6.51 -16.15
N ARG A 119 -8.99 7.35 -15.29
CA ARG A 119 -10.24 8.08 -15.55
C ARG A 119 -9.86 9.56 -15.70
N GLY A 120 -9.69 10.00 -16.94
CA GLY A 120 -9.26 11.36 -17.26
C GLY A 120 -8.81 11.52 -18.70
N ARG A 121 -8.70 12.78 -19.15
CA ARG A 121 -8.20 13.13 -20.48
C ARG A 121 -6.67 13.15 -20.57
N ALA A 122 -5.98 12.92 -19.44
CA ALA A 122 -4.52 12.91 -19.44
C ALA A 122 -4.02 11.74 -20.27
N ARG A 123 -2.99 11.99 -21.07
CA ARG A 123 -2.36 10.92 -21.85
C ARG A 123 -1.69 9.94 -20.88
N PRO A 124 -1.70 8.63 -21.17
CA PRO A 124 -0.97 7.67 -20.37
C PRO A 124 0.51 8.07 -20.32
N PRO A 125 1.21 7.79 -19.20
CA PRO A 125 2.64 8.07 -19.10
C PRO A 125 3.40 7.38 -20.24
N ILE A 126 4.08 8.17 -21.07
CA ILE A 126 4.88 7.64 -22.17
C ILE A 126 6.29 7.41 -21.65
N ARG A 127 6.78 6.16 -21.71
CA ARG A 127 8.18 5.85 -21.48
C ARG A 127 9.02 6.40 -22.64
N ARG A 128 9.61 7.59 -22.46
CA ARG A 128 10.55 8.17 -23.42
C ARG A 128 11.93 7.59 -23.18
N LYS A 129 12.67 7.29 -24.26
CA LYS A 129 14.10 7.01 -24.16
C LYS A 129 14.78 8.20 -23.50
N ARG A 130 15.75 7.94 -22.62
CA ARG A 130 16.60 9.02 -22.10
C ARG A 130 17.24 9.74 -23.30
N PRO A 131 17.29 11.09 -23.29
CA PRO A 131 18.03 11.83 -24.30
C PRO A 131 19.45 11.30 -24.40
N THR A 132 20.04 11.35 -25.60
CA THR A 132 21.46 11.10 -25.79
C THR A 132 22.24 12.08 -24.91
N SER A 133 22.97 11.57 -23.92
CA SER A 133 23.83 12.38 -23.06
C SER A 133 25.23 12.47 -23.66
N TYR A 134 25.79 13.67 -23.68
CA TYR A 134 27.19 13.93 -24.00
C TYR A 134 27.95 14.19 -22.71
N GLU A 135 29.19 13.72 -22.62
CA GLU A 135 30.07 13.91 -21.48
C GLU A 135 31.20 14.86 -21.86
N ALA A 136 31.49 15.85 -21.01
CA ALA A 136 32.62 16.76 -21.14
C ALA A 136 33.67 16.38 -20.09
N THR A 137 34.89 16.14 -20.54
CA THR A 137 36.02 15.69 -19.70
C THR A 137 37.02 16.80 -19.40
N ALA A 138 36.97 17.92 -20.14
CA ALA A 138 37.83 19.07 -19.95
C ALA A 138 37.06 20.42 -20.03
N PRO A 139 37.60 21.51 -19.44
CA PRO A 139 37.03 22.83 -19.60
C PRO A 139 36.89 23.25 -21.07
N ARG A 140 35.80 23.93 -21.41
CA ARG A 140 35.49 24.49 -22.74
C ARG A 140 35.11 23.48 -23.84
N GLU A 141 34.87 22.22 -23.49
CA GLU A 141 34.39 21.20 -24.45
C GLU A 141 32.88 21.30 -24.75
N VAL A 142 32.09 21.84 -23.81
CA VAL A 142 30.64 22.05 -23.98
C VAL A 142 30.28 23.45 -23.52
N TRP A 143 29.48 24.15 -24.32
CA TRP A 143 28.89 25.44 -24.01
C TRP A 143 27.38 25.26 -23.96
N THR A 144 26.78 25.51 -22.80
CA THR A 144 25.32 25.50 -22.63
C THR A 144 24.85 26.92 -22.35
N TRP A 145 23.86 27.39 -23.08
CA TRP A 145 23.11 28.59 -22.73
C TRP A 145 21.70 28.19 -22.31
N ASP A 146 21.12 28.93 -21.38
CA ASP A 146 19.72 28.82 -21.00
C ASP A 146 19.10 30.21 -20.99
N ILE A 147 17.82 30.31 -21.35
CA ILE A 147 17.09 31.57 -21.35
C ILE A 147 16.25 31.62 -20.09
N THR A 148 16.64 32.49 -19.16
CA THR A 148 15.90 32.64 -17.91
C THR A 148 14.81 33.70 -18.07
N TRP A 149 13.57 33.32 -17.73
CA TRP A 149 12.43 34.24 -17.69
C TRP A 149 12.39 34.90 -16.31
N VAL A 150 12.69 36.20 -16.26
CA VAL A 150 12.64 36.96 -15.01
C VAL A 150 11.28 37.67 -14.93
N PRO A 151 10.53 37.55 -13.82
CA PRO A 151 9.24 38.21 -13.69
C PRO A 151 9.41 39.74 -13.80
N GLY A 152 8.61 40.36 -14.65
CA GLY A 152 8.56 41.79 -14.82
C GLY A 152 7.70 42.49 -13.75
N PRO A 153 7.65 43.83 -13.77
CA PRO A 153 6.83 44.63 -12.83
C PRO A 153 5.32 44.45 -13.01
N VAL A 154 4.86 43.78 -14.08
CA VAL A 154 3.44 43.55 -14.39
C VAL A 154 3.19 42.05 -14.50
N ALA A 155 2.13 41.56 -13.86
CA ALA A 155 1.74 40.15 -13.92
C ALA A 155 1.49 39.72 -15.38
N GLY A 156 2.18 38.65 -15.80
CA GLY A 156 2.15 38.16 -17.18
C GLY A 156 3.21 38.76 -18.11
N MET A 157 3.98 39.75 -17.65
CA MET A 157 5.15 40.26 -18.37
C MET A 157 6.44 39.64 -17.83
N PHE A 158 7.33 39.24 -18.72
CA PHE A 158 8.62 38.64 -18.38
C PHE A 158 9.74 39.28 -19.18
N PHE A 159 10.91 39.42 -18.56
CA PHE A 159 12.13 39.80 -19.24
C PHE A 159 12.95 38.55 -19.58
N TYR A 160 13.60 38.58 -20.74
CA TYR A 160 14.48 37.51 -21.20
C TYR A 160 15.92 37.86 -20.85
N LEU A 161 16.51 37.10 -19.94
CA LEU A 161 17.94 37.17 -19.70
C LEU A 161 18.63 36.19 -20.64
N TYR A 162 19.41 36.74 -21.57
CA TYR A 162 20.24 36.04 -22.55
C TYR A 162 21.66 35.84 -22.01
#